data_AF-A0A8H9CKK9-F1
#
_entry.id   AF-A0A8H9CKK9-F1
#
_cell.length_a   1.000
_cell.length_b   1.000
_cell.length_c   1.000
_cell.angle_alpha   90.00
_cell.angle_beta   90.00
_cell.angle_gamma   90.00
#
_symmetry.space_group_name_H-M   'P 1'
#
loop_
_entity.id
_entity.type
_entity.pdbx_description
1 polymer ?
#
loop_
_entity_poly.entity_id
_entity_poly.type
_entity_poly.pdbx_seq_one_letter_code
_entity_poly.pdbx_strand_id
1 'polypeptide(L)'
;MFQWSPRFAIGEDTVDREHEQLFVMLDKIARDIASGNENDQELDAALDALLDYANKHFADEEEIMLQHKVDPRHIKMQQMAHKSFFYDLGKIRSRPVDLGISQHFDRLVSFVTSWLVFHTLRTDQELGVQLREIKAGRSPEEAYAIAENTNFNANIYRPVVEALVHLWTDATERVAYLEQVLENNGLSA
;
A
#
# COMPACT_ATOMS: atom_id res chain seq x y z
N MET A 1 -9.94 -0.42 9.39
CA MET A 1 -9.14 0.84 9.35
C MET A 1 -7.68 0.47 9.46
N PHE A 2 -6.84 1.08 8.64
CA PHE A 2 -5.44 0.72 8.51
C PHE A 2 -4.59 1.89 8.99
N GLN A 3 -3.79 1.67 10.05
CA GLN A 3 -3.09 2.74 10.75
C GLN A 3 -1.58 2.58 10.64
N TRP A 4 -0.88 3.71 10.56
CA TRP A 4 0.57 3.76 10.66
C TRP A 4 1.03 3.07 11.95
N SER A 5 2.17 2.41 11.85
CA SER A 5 2.83 1.71 12.95
C SER A 5 4.33 1.80 12.72
N PRO A 6 5.15 1.93 13.78
CA PRO A 6 6.61 1.97 13.65
C PRO A 6 7.23 0.77 12.91
N ARG A 7 6.49 -0.32 12.72
CA ARG A 7 6.91 -1.48 11.90
C ARG A 7 7.08 -1.18 10.42
N PHE A 8 6.45 -0.12 9.92
CA PHE A 8 6.53 0.30 8.53
C PHE A 8 7.72 1.23 8.29
N ALA A 9 8.30 1.79 9.35
CA ALA A 9 9.47 2.66 9.25
C ALA A 9 10.67 1.89 8.70
N ILE A 10 11.38 2.52 7.76
CA ILE A 10 12.59 1.99 7.12
C ILE A 10 13.86 2.60 7.71
N GLY A 11 13.72 3.63 8.55
CA GLY A 11 14.85 4.33 9.19
C GLY A 11 15.43 5.46 8.33
N GLU A 12 14.63 5.99 7.41
CA GLU A 12 14.94 7.18 6.62
C GLU A 12 13.85 8.24 6.88
N ASP A 13 14.18 9.28 7.64
CA ASP A 13 13.21 10.24 8.23
C ASP A 13 12.29 10.91 7.21
N THR A 14 12.76 11.12 5.97
CA THR A 14 11.92 11.68 4.90
C THR A 14 10.87 10.68 4.46
N VAL A 15 11.29 9.44 4.17
CA VAL A 15 10.42 8.35 3.72
C VAL A 15 9.42 7.97 4.81
N ASP A 16 9.86 7.83 6.07
CA ASP A 16 9.00 7.43 7.17
C ASP A 16 7.86 8.44 7.42
N ARG A 17 8.14 9.75 7.29
CA ARG A 17 7.12 10.80 7.39
C ARG A 17 6.14 10.78 6.21
N GLU A 18 6.64 10.45 5.02
CA GLU A 18 5.81 10.34 3.83
C GLU A 18 4.88 9.13 3.90
N HIS A 19 5.38 7.98 4.37
CA HIS A 19 4.54 6.81 4.62
C HIS A 19 3.47 7.11 5.67
N GLU A 20 3.81 7.74 6.80
CA GLU A 20 2.81 8.12 7.81
C GLU A 20 1.68 8.98 7.20
N GLN A 21 2.04 9.98 6.39
CA GLN A 21 1.07 10.84 5.72
C GLN A 21 0.20 10.07 4.70
N LEU A 22 0.78 9.16 3.91
CA LEU A 22 0.03 8.30 2.99
C LEU A 22 -1.02 7.46 3.73
N PHE A 23 -0.63 6.88 4.87
CA PHE A 23 -1.53 6.10 5.70
C PHE A 23 -2.65 6.96 6.28
N VAL A 24 -2.36 8.17 6.76
CA VAL A 24 -3.38 9.11 7.25
C VAL A 24 -4.39 9.47 6.17
N MET A 25 -3.91 9.76 4.95
CA MET A 25 -4.78 10.10 3.81
C MET A 25 -5.68 8.92 3.41
N LEU A 26 -5.11 7.72 3.33
CA LEU A 26 -5.84 6.51 2.99
C LEU A 26 -6.90 6.15 4.05
N ASP A 27 -6.54 6.27 5.33
CA ASP A 27 -7.44 6.01 6.45
C ASP A 27 -8.59 7.04 6.52
N LYS A 28 -8.35 8.30 6.13
CA LYS A 28 -9.41 9.30 5.93
C LYS A 28 -10.38 8.86 4.83
N ILE A 29 -9.88 8.50 3.64
CA ILE A 29 -10.73 8.09 2.52
C ILE A 29 -11.57 6.86 2.91
N ALA A 30 -10.96 5.87 3.56
CA ALA A 30 -11.66 4.66 3.99
C ALA A 30 -12.77 4.96 5.03
N ARG A 31 -12.55 5.92 5.93
CA ARG A 31 -13.58 6.38 6.88
C ARG A 31 -14.72 7.12 6.20
N ASP A 32 -14.39 7.99 5.25
CA ASP A 32 -15.38 8.76 4.52
C ASP A 32 -16.34 7.76 3.85
N ILE A 33 -15.83 6.80 3.08
CA ILE A 33 -16.61 5.72 2.44
C ILE A 33 -17.44 4.91 3.46
N ALA A 34 -16.86 4.54 4.61
CA ALA A 34 -17.58 3.76 5.61
C ALA A 34 -18.74 4.53 6.27
N SER A 35 -18.69 5.86 6.26
CA SER A 35 -19.70 6.72 6.86
C SER A 35 -20.95 6.90 5.98
N GLY A 36 -20.86 6.59 4.69
CA GLY A 36 -21.97 6.73 3.73
C GLY A 36 -22.43 8.17 3.52
N ASN A 37 -21.62 9.15 3.90
CA ASN A 37 -21.89 10.59 3.77
C ASN A 37 -21.20 11.21 2.56
N GLU A 38 -20.54 10.41 1.74
CA GLU A 38 -19.73 10.85 0.61
C GLU A 38 -20.54 11.45 -0.56
N ASN A 39 -20.01 12.56 -1.09
CA ASN A 39 -20.22 12.97 -2.47
C ASN A 39 -19.11 12.35 -3.33
N ASP A 40 -19.46 11.74 -4.46
CA ASP A 40 -18.52 11.14 -5.42
C ASP A 40 -17.36 12.09 -5.78
N GLN A 41 -17.64 13.38 -5.93
CA GLN A 41 -16.64 14.39 -6.27
C GLN A 41 -15.60 14.59 -5.15
N GLU A 42 -16.03 14.46 -3.90
CA GLU A 42 -15.14 14.61 -2.74
C GLU A 42 -14.23 13.40 -2.59
N LEU A 43 -14.75 12.19 -2.83
CA LEU A 43 -13.96 10.97 -2.84
C LEU A 43 -12.95 10.94 -3.98
N ASP A 44 -13.34 11.35 -5.19
CA ASP A 44 -12.42 11.45 -6.31
C ASP A 44 -11.32 12.48 -6.03
N ALA A 45 -11.66 13.65 -5.50
CA ALA A 45 -10.67 14.66 -5.13
C ALA A 45 -9.72 14.18 -4.03
N ALA A 46 -10.22 13.42 -3.04
CA ALA A 46 -9.39 12.85 -1.98
C ALA A 46 -8.45 11.77 -2.53
N LEU A 47 -8.93 10.93 -3.47
CA LEU A 47 -8.11 9.95 -4.14
C LEU A 47 -7.04 10.62 -5.01
N ASP A 48 -7.39 11.65 -5.79
CA ASP A 48 -6.42 12.40 -6.59
C ASP A 48 -5.32 13.01 -5.72
N ALA A 49 -5.68 13.61 -4.58
CA ALA A 49 -4.71 14.14 -3.62
C ALA A 49 -3.76 13.05 -3.08
N LEU A 50 -4.28 11.86 -2.78
CA LEU A 50 -3.46 10.71 -2.35
C LEU A 50 -2.48 10.29 -3.45
N LEU A 51 -2.91 10.28 -4.70
CA LEU A 51 -2.08 9.87 -5.85
C LEU A 51 -0.99 10.90 -6.17
N ASP A 52 -1.30 12.19 -6.07
CA ASP A 52 -0.31 13.25 -6.20
C ASP A 52 0.76 13.13 -5.12
N TYR A 53 0.33 12.85 -3.88
CA TYR A 53 1.27 12.64 -2.77
C TYR A 53 2.11 11.37 -2.95
N ALA A 54 1.52 10.26 -3.40
CA ALA A 54 2.25 9.03 -3.70
C ALA A 54 3.27 9.23 -4.82
N ASN A 55 2.92 9.97 -5.88
CA ASN A 55 3.84 10.29 -6.96
C ASN A 55 5.04 11.12 -6.48
N LYS A 56 4.79 12.10 -5.60
CA LYS A 56 5.86 12.86 -4.96
C LYS A 56 6.77 11.95 -4.12
N HIS A 57 6.18 11.15 -3.24
CA HIS A 57 6.89 10.21 -2.37
C HIS A 57 7.81 9.27 -3.17
N PHE A 58 7.29 8.64 -4.24
CA PHE A 58 8.11 7.78 -5.10
C PHE A 58 9.28 8.52 -5.76
N ALA A 59 9.08 9.78 -6.15
CA ALA A 59 10.17 10.59 -6.70
C ALA A 59 11.24 10.90 -5.64
N ASP A 60 10.83 11.16 -4.40
CA ASP A 60 11.75 11.41 -3.28
C ASP A 60 12.55 10.14 -2.92
N GLU A 61 11.93 8.96 -2.90
CA GLU A 61 12.62 7.68 -2.73
C GLU A 61 13.63 7.40 -3.85
N GLU A 62 13.23 7.62 -5.10
CA GLU A 62 14.10 7.41 -6.25
C GLU A 62 15.32 8.34 -6.22
N GLU A 63 15.13 9.59 -5.81
CA GLU A 63 16.22 10.53 -5.60
C GLU A 63 17.15 10.09 -4.45
N ILE A 64 16.60 9.65 -3.33
CA ILE A 64 17.38 9.11 -2.19
C ILE A 64 18.21 7.90 -2.64
N MET A 65 17.63 6.98 -3.42
CA MET A 65 18.34 5.83 -3.95
C MET A 65 19.54 6.25 -4.80
N LEU A 66 19.38 7.26 -5.67
CA LEU A 66 20.46 7.79 -6.51
C LEU A 66 21.55 8.47 -5.67
N GLN A 67 21.17 9.28 -4.69
CA GLN A 67 22.09 10.00 -3.80
C GLN A 67 22.98 9.04 -3.00
N HIS A 68 22.39 7.95 -2.50
CA HIS A 68 23.11 6.93 -1.74
C HIS A 68 23.78 5.85 -2.62
N LYS A 69 23.65 5.95 -3.95
CA LYS A 69 24.19 4.97 -4.89
C LYS A 69 23.70 3.55 -4.59
N VAL A 70 22.42 3.39 -4.25
CA VAL A 70 21.78 2.10 -4.03
C VAL A 70 21.98 1.20 -5.26
N ASP A 71 22.05 -0.12 -5.04
CA ASP A 71 22.34 -1.06 -6.12
C ASP A 71 21.34 -0.92 -7.28
N PRO A 72 21.81 -0.84 -8.54
CA PRO A 72 20.94 -0.66 -9.71
C PRO A 72 19.84 -1.71 -9.87
N ARG A 73 20.02 -2.93 -9.33
CA ARG A 73 19.00 -3.99 -9.34
C ARG A 73 17.79 -3.59 -8.53
N HIS A 74 17.99 -3.03 -7.34
CA HIS A 74 16.92 -2.58 -6.47
C HIS A 74 16.23 -1.34 -7.07
N ILE A 75 16.99 -0.35 -7.54
CA ILE A 75 16.46 0.84 -8.21
C ILE A 75 15.51 0.46 -9.34
N LYS A 76 15.96 -0.43 -10.25
CA LYS A 76 15.15 -0.86 -11.40
C LYS A 76 13.86 -1.57 -10.96
N MET A 77 13.92 -2.38 -9.90
CA MET A 77 12.79 -3.12 -9.37
C MET A 77 11.76 -2.20 -8.74
N GLN A 78 12.18 -1.28 -7.86
CA GLN A 78 11.30 -0.32 -7.19
C GLN A 78 10.66 0.66 -8.18
N GLN A 79 11.42 1.22 -9.12
CA GLN A 79 10.88 2.05 -10.20
C GLN A 79 9.83 1.35 -11.06
N MET A 80 10.01 0.04 -11.31
CA MET A 80 9.01 -0.74 -12.04
C MET A 80 7.75 -0.94 -11.20
N ALA A 81 7.88 -1.17 -9.89
CA ALA A 81 6.74 -1.26 -8.98
C ALA A 81 5.92 0.05 -8.96
N HIS A 82 6.57 1.21 -8.84
CA HIS A 82 5.93 2.53 -8.87
C HIS A 82 5.16 2.77 -10.18
N LYS A 83 5.77 2.45 -11.33
CA LYS A 83 5.10 2.58 -12.63
C LYS A 83 3.91 1.64 -12.77
N SER A 84 4.04 0.43 -12.26
CA SER A 84 2.99 -0.59 -12.32
C SER A 84 1.80 -0.20 -11.45
N PHE A 85 2.04 0.42 -10.29
CA PHE A 85 1.00 0.97 -9.41
C PHE A 85 0.06 1.91 -10.15
N PHE A 86 0.59 2.95 -10.82
CA PHE A 86 -0.25 3.90 -11.56
C PHE A 86 -0.94 3.27 -12.77
N TYR A 87 -0.26 2.34 -13.44
CA TYR A 87 -0.84 1.63 -14.57
C TYR A 87 -2.05 0.77 -14.17
N ASP A 88 -1.91 -0.02 -13.11
CA ASP A 88 -2.98 -0.89 -12.62
C ASP A 88 -4.12 -0.07 -12.00
N LEU A 89 -3.81 0.99 -11.28
CA LEU A 89 -4.82 1.89 -10.75
C LEU A 89 -5.62 2.57 -11.86
N GLY A 90 -4.95 3.04 -12.92
CA GLY A 90 -5.61 3.64 -14.08
C GLY A 90 -6.62 2.67 -14.73
N LYS A 91 -6.29 1.38 -14.81
CA LYS A 91 -7.20 0.34 -15.30
C LYS A 91 -8.41 0.12 -14.39
N ILE A 92 -8.21 0.18 -13.07
CA ILE A 92 -9.30 0.04 -12.10
C ILE A 92 -10.24 1.25 -12.20
N ARG A 93 -9.70 2.47 -12.30
CA ARG A 93 -10.50 3.70 -12.47
C ARG A 93 -11.28 3.72 -13.78
N SER A 94 -10.68 3.25 -14.88
CA SER A 94 -11.32 3.28 -16.21
C SER A 94 -12.38 2.20 -16.43
N ARG A 95 -12.56 1.26 -15.49
CA ARG A 95 -13.46 0.12 -15.70
C ARG A 95 -14.92 0.57 -15.54
N PRO A 96 -15.81 0.29 -16.53
CA PRO A 96 -17.21 0.66 -16.42
C PRO A 96 -17.83 0.08 -15.14
N VAL A 97 -18.57 0.93 -14.44
CA VAL A 97 -19.16 0.62 -13.14
C VAL A 97 -20.54 0.03 -13.36
N ASP A 98 -20.62 -1.29 -13.61
CA ASP A 98 -21.91 -2.02 -13.58
C ASP A 98 -22.43 -2.19 -12.14
N LEU A 99 -21.56 -1.93 -11.18
CA LEU A 99 -21.66 -2.20 -9.75
C LEU A 99 -21.55 -0.86 -9.03
N GLY A 100 -22.67 -0.22 -8.68
CA GLY A 100 -22.79 1.19 -8.27
C GLY A 100 -21.62 1.86 -7.52
N ILE A 101 -21.58 3.20 -7.58
CA ILE A 101 -20.42 4.05 -7.28
C ILE A 101 -19.64 3.70 -5.99
N SER A 102 -20.33 3.40 -4.88
CA SER A 102 -19.68 2.98 -3.62
C SER A 102 -18.77 1.75 -3.80
N GLN A 103 -19.21 0.75 -4.59
CA GLN A 103 -18.44 -0.47 -4.85
C GLN A 103 -17.22 -0.22 -5.78
N HIS A 104 -17.26 0.85 -6.59
CA HIS A 104 -16.11 1.29 -7.38
C HIS A 104 -15.01 1.87 -6.49
N PHE A 105 -15.38 2.80 -5.59
CA PHE A 105 -14.44 3.40 -4.65
C PHE A 105 -13.86 2.38 -3.66
N ASP A 106 -14.68 1.44 -3.17
CA ASP A 106 -14.21 0.33 -2.32
C ASP A 106 -13.07 -0.46 -2.99
N ARG A 107 -13.20 -0.76 -4.28
CA ARG A 107 -12.16 -1.49 -5.04
C ARG A 107 -10.88 -0.68 -5.18
N LEU A 108 -10.99 0.61 -5.48
CA LEU A 108 -9.84 1.50 -5.61
C LEU A 108 -9.08 1.59 -4.29
N VAL A 109 -9.78 1.88 -3.20
CA VAL A 109 -9.18 1.97 -1.86
C VAL A 109 -8.59 0.64 -1.43
N SER A 110 -9.25 -0.49 -1.69
CA SER A 110 -8.73 -1.82 -1.37
C SER A 110 -7.43 -2.12 -2.11
N PHE A 111 -7.37 -1.77 -3.40
CA PHE A 111 -6.15 -1.92 -4.21
C PHE A 111 -5.02 -1.05 -3.67
N VAL A 112 -5.27 0.25 -3.47
CA VAL A 112 -4.26 1.20 -2.98
C VAL A 112 -3.74 0.79 -1.60
N THR A 113 -4.65 0.42 -0.69
CA THR A 113 -4.30 -0.08 0.64
C THR A 113 -3.40 -1.29 0.53
N SER A 114 -3.84 -2.32 -0.21
CA SER A 114 -3.05 -3.55 -0.33
C SER A 114 -1.67 -3.25 -0.89
N TRP A 115 -1.60 -2.55 -2.04
CA TRP A 115 -0.34 -2.24 -2.69
C TRP A 115 0.62 -1.49 -1.76
N LEU A 116 0.15 -0.43 -1.10
CA LEU A 116 0.98 0.39 -0.20
C LEU A 116 1.54 -0.47 0.95
N VAL A 117 0.71 -1.35 1.53
CA VAL A 117 1.14 -2.25 2.60
C VAL A 117 2.23 -3.20 2.17
N PHE A 118 2.01 -3.89 1.05
CA PHE A 118 2.98 -4.85 0.55
C PHE A 118 4.28 -4.18 0.15
N HIS A 119 4.20 -3.01 -0.48
CA HIS A 119 5.35 -2.24 -0.90
C HIS A 119 6.17 -1.77 0.31
N THR A 120 5.52 -1.09 1.26
CA THR A 120 6.15 -0.55 2.47
C THR A 120 6.80 -1.65 3.31
N LEU A 121 6.14 -2.80 3.48
CA LEU A 121 6.67 -3.89 4.30
C LEU A 121 7.76 -4.72 3.62
N ARG A 122 7.96 -4.59 2.31
CA ARG A 122 8.89 -5.43 1.57
C ARG A 122 9.93 -4.60 0.83
N THR A 123 9.51 -3.92 -0.23
CA THR A 123 10.40 -3.17 -1.10
C THR A 123 11.08 -2.04 -0.32
N ASP A 124 10.33 -1.28 0.48
CA ASP A 124 10.90 -0.14 1.17
C ASP A 124 11.74 -0.58 2.39
N GLN A 125 11.40 -1.70 3.02
CA GLN A 125 12.24 -2.33 4.05
C GLN A 125 13.59 -2.79 3.48
N GLU A 126 13.62 -3.36 2.27
CA GLU A 126 14.85 -3.68 1.56
C GLU A 126 15.69 -2.44 1.28
N LEU A 127 15.05 -1.33 0.91
CA LEU A 127 15.71 -0.03 0.75
C LEU A 127 16.32 0.43 2.08
N GLY A 128 15.55 0.41 3.17
CA GLY A 128 16.01 0.80 4.50
C GLY A 128 17.23 0.01 4.97
N VAL A 129 17.24 -1.31 4.74
CA VAL A 129 18.42 -2.15 4.99
C VAL A 129 19.60 -1.66 4.15
N GLN A 130 19.43 -1.49 2.84
CA GLN A 130 20.52 -1.04 1.98
C GLN A 130 21.08 0.33 2.39
N LEU A 131 20.22 1.31 2.66
CA LEU A 131 20.62 2.64 3.12
C LEU A 131 21.44 2.57 4.41
N ARG A 132 21.00 1.76 5.38
CA ARG A 132 21.75 1.56 6.64
C ARG A 132 23.12 0.94 6.39
N GLU A 133 23.19 -0.11 5.57
CA GLU A 133 24.44 -0.81 5.27
C GLU A 133 25.43 0.07 4.49
N ILE A 134 24.93 0.88 3.54
CA ILE A 134 25.71 1.86 2.78
C ILE A 134 26.23 2.97 3.72
N LYS A 135 25.37 3.52 4.58
CA LYS A 135 25.77 4.52 5.61
C LYS A 135 26.82 3.96 6.58
N ALA A 136 26.85 2.65 6.79
CA ALA A 136 27.87 1.94 7.58
C ALA A 136 29.17 1.65 6.80
N GLY A 137 29.28 2.06 5.53
CA GLY A 137 30.51 1.97 4.72
C GLY A 137 30.62 0.73 3.83
N ARG A 138 29.58 -0.08 3.70
CA ARG A 138 29.57 -1.23 2.76
C ARG A 138 29.34 -0.77 1.33
N SER A 139 29.74 -1.60 0.36
CA SER A 139 29.42 -1.31 -1.05
C SER A 139 27.91 -1.49 -1.31
N PRO A 140 27.35 -0.83 -2.33
CA PRO A 140 25.95 -1.03 -2.73
C PRO A 140 25.62 -2.51 -3.03
N GLU A 141 26.54 -3.25 -3.66
CA GLU A 141 26.36 -4.66 -3.99
C GLU A 141 26.29 -5.55 -2.75
N GLU A 142 27.13 -5.26 -1.75
CA GLU A 142 27.11 -5.95 -0.45
C GLU A 142 25.83 -5.63 0.32
N ALA A 143 25.43 -4.36 0.33
CA ALA A 143 24.20 -3.88 0.96
C ALA A 143 22.97 -4.56 0.34
N TYR A 144 22.91 -4.67 -0.99
CA TYR A 144 21.86 -5.39 -1.70
C TYR A 144 21.80 -6.87 -1.31
N ALA A 145 22.95 -7.55 -1.29
CA ALA A 145 23.02 -8.96 -0.90
C ALA A 145 22.58 -9.18 0.57
N ILE A 146 22.86 -8.23 1.46
CA ILE A 146 22.39 -8.28 2.86
C ILE A 146 20.87 -8.11 2.91
N ALA A 147 20.31 -7.14 2.19
CA ALA A 147 18.86 -6.92 2.13
C ALA A 147 18.11 -8.15 1.57
N GLU A 148 18.61 -8.73 0.48
CA GLU A 148 18.03 -9.92 -0.14
C GLU A 148 18.05 -11.15 0.80
N ASN A 149 19.11 -11.31 1.60
CA ASN A 149 19.20 -12.40 2.59
C ASN A 149 18.37 -12.13 3.86
N THR A 150 18.24 -10.87 4.27
CA THR A 150 17.39 -10.47 5.41
C THR A 150 15.91 -10.75 5.12
N ASN A 151 15.53 -10.72 3.85
CA ASN A 151 14.17 -11.01 3.38
C ASN A 151 13.70 -12.45 3.49
N PHE A 152 14.58 -13.44 3.69
CA PHE A 152 14.15 -14.82 4.02
C PHE A 152 13.75 -14.99 5.49
N ASN A 153 13.64 -13.90 6.25
CA ASN A 153 13.32 -13.93 7.67
C ASN A 153 11.81 -13.78 7.91
N ALA A 154 11.23 -14.68 8.69
CA ALA A 154 9.79 -14.82 8.94
C ALA A 154 9.07 -13.54 9.46
N ASN A 155 9.83 -12.53 9.89
CA ASN A 155 9.32 -11.27 10.45
C ASN A 155 8.69 -10.33 9.42
N ILE A 156 9.02 -10.45 8.12
CA ILE A 156 8.41 -9.63 7.05
C ILE A 156 7.18 -10.32 6.46
N TYR A 157 7.25 -11.64 6.25
CA TYR A 157 6.11 -12.40 5.73
C TYR A 157 4.99 -12.54 6.75
N ARG A 158 5.29 -12.53 8.05
CA ARG A 158 4.27 -12.71 9.09
C ARG A 158 3.23 -11.58 9.10
N PRO A 159 3.58 -10.28 9.13
CA PRO A 159 2.60 -9.20 9.02
C PRO A 159 1.82 -9.22 7.71
N VAL A 160 2.47 -9.60 6.61
CA VAL A 160 1.84 -9.76 5.30
C VAL A 160 0.82 -10.90 5.30
N VAL A 161 1.18 -12.05 5.86
CA VAL A 161 0.28 -13.20 6.01
C VAL A 161 -0.82 -12.88 7.00
N GLU A 162 -0.53 -12.19 8.11
CA GLU A 162 -1.54 -11.72 9.07
C GLU A 162 -2.51 -10.74 8.41
N ALA A 163 -2.04 -9.79 7.59
CA ALA A 163 -2.91 -8.90 6.83
C ALA A 163 -3.77 -9.66 5.82
N LEU A 164 -3.21 -10.63 5.10
CA LEU A 164 -3.96 -11.49 4.18
C LEU A 164 -5.00 -12.35 4.90
N VAL A 165 -4.66 -12.90 6.07
CA VAL A 165 -5.57 -13.66 6.92
C VAL A 165 -6.70 -12.76 7.42
N HIS A 166 -6.39 -11.57 7.93
CA HIS A 166 -7.39 -10.61 8.39
C HIS A 166 -8.34 -10.18 7.26
N LEU A 167 -7.81 -9.84 6.08
CA LEU A 167 -8.64 -9.51 4.92
C LEU A 167 -9.54 -10.67 4.50
N TRP A 168 -9.04 -11.90 4.55
CA TRP A 168 -9.84 -13.08 4.24
C TRP A 168 -10.92 -13.36 5.29
N THR A 169 -10.60 -13.19 6.58
CA THR A 169 -11.55 -13.32 7.70
C THR A 169 -12.65 -12.27 7.62
N ASP A 170 -12.31 -11.00 7.46
CA ASP A 170 -13.31 -9.92 7.32
C ASP A 170 -14.23 -10.15 6.11
N ALA A 171 -13.67 -10.64 4.99
CA ALA A 171 -14.44 -10.97 3.80
C ALA A 171 -15.40 -12.15 4.06
N THR A 172 -14.96 -13.19 4.77
CA THR A 172 -15.82 -14.35 5.09
C THR A 172 -16.91 -14.01 6.09
N GLU A 173 -16.61 -13.20 7.11
CA GLU A 173 -17.60 -12.70 8.07
C GLU A 173 -18.66 -11.82 7.38
N ARG A 174 -18.23 -10.96 6.45
CA ARG A 174 -19.16 -10.14 5.66
C ARG A 174 -20.06 -11.01 4.77
N VAL A 175 -19.54 -12.05 4.14
CA VAL A 175 -20.37 -13.00 3.35
C VAL A 175 -21.39 -13.69 4.25
N ALA A 176 -20.97 -14.25 5.39
CA ALA A 176 -21.87 -14.93 6.33
C ALA A 176 -22.98 -13.99 6.85
N TYR A 177 -22.64 -12.74 7.16
CA TYR A 177 -23.62 -11.73 7.54
C TYR A 177 -24.64 -11.45 6.43
N LEU A 178 -24.17 -11.29 5.18
CA LEU A 178 -25.05 -11.02 4.04
C LEU A 178 -25.97 -12.21 3.73
N GLU A 179 -25.48 -13.44 3.84
CA GLU A 179 -26.30 -14.66 3.73
C GLU A 179 -27.41 -14.66 4.79
N GLN A 180 -27.07 -14.36 6.04
CA GLN A 180 -28.02 -14.32 7.14
C GLN A 180 -29.07 -13.19 6.98
N VAL A 181 -28.67 -12.04 6.42
CA VAL A 181 -29.59 -10.94 6.08
C VAL A 181 -30.53 -11.33 4.95
N LEU A 182 -30.06 -12.08 3.94
CA LEU A 182 -30.90 -12.58 2.84
C LEU A 182 -31.92 -13.62 3.33
N GLU A 183 -31.49 -14.53 4.21
CA GLU A 183 -32.37 -15.53 4.83
C GLU A 183 -33.45 -14.87 5.70
N ASN A 184 -33.07 -13.87 6.51
CA ASN A 184 -34.00 -13.18 7.42
C ASN A 184 -34.98 -12.24 6.71
N ASN A 185 -34.62 -11.71 5.54
CA ASN A 185 -35.48 -10.81 4.75
C ASN A 185 -36.39 -11.56 3.76
N GLY A 186 -36.42 -12.90 3.77
CA GLY A 186 -37.34 -13.69 2.96
C GLY A 186 -37.13 -13.56 1.45
N LEU A 187 -35.94 -13.14 1.01
CA LEU A 187 -35.53 -13.10 -0.39
C LEU A 187 -34.67 -14.33 -0.75
N SER A 188 -35.05 -15.51 -0.24
CA SER A 188 -34.65 -16.73 -0.94
C SER A 188 -35.54 -16.86 -2.16
N ALA A 189 -34.94 -17.09 -3.33
CA ALA A 189 -35.65 -17.71 -4.43
C ALA A 189 -36.23 -19.07 -4.02
#